data_AF-A0A943GW35-F1
#
_entry.id   AF-A0A943GW35-F1
#
_cell.length_a   1.000
_cell.length_b   1.000
_cell.length_c   1.000
_cell.angle_alpha   90.00
_cell.angle_beta   90.00
_cell.angle_gamma   90.00
#
_symmetry.space_group_name_H-M   'P 1'
#
loop_
_entity.id
_entity.type
_entity.pdbx_description
1 polymer ?
#
loop_
_entity_poly.entity_id
_entity_poly.type
_entity_poly.pdbx_seq_one_letter_code
_entity_poly.pdbx_strand_id
1 'polypeptide(L)'
;MKKYVSLDKRSKKAQKKYYAGFRRTWDGVNPETRIMPNGKAYNRKKDKEKLRKSDCLSENGFAVAFFMKIFMKNRSLTSVLSLIK
;
A
#
# COMPACT_ATOMS: atom_id res chain seq x y z
N MET A 1 -23.32 9.53 55.88
CA MET A 1 -22.43 10.08 54.83
C MET A 1 -21.27 9.11 54.59
N LYS A 2 -21.03 8.65 53.36
CA LYS A 2 -19.89 7.76 53.08
C LYS A 2 -18.60 8.57 53.14
N LYS A 3 -17.68 8.21 54.04
CA LYS A 3 -16.36 8.86 54.12
C LYS A 3 -15.54 8.53 52.87
N TYR A 4 -14.84 9.51 52.34
CA TYR A 4 -13.90 9.30 51.25
C TYR A 4 -12.72 8.46 51.75
N VAL A 5 -12.37 7.43 50.99
CA VAL A 5 -11.19 6.58 51.22
C VAL A 5 -10.35 6.62 49.96
N SER A 6 -9.11 7.10 50.09
CA SER A 6 -8.11 7.11 49.02
C SER A 6 -7.83 5.68 48.54
N LEU A 7 -7.43 5.52 47.27
CA LEU A 7 -7.26 4.20 46.64
C LEU A 7 -6.31 3.28 47.42
N ASP A 8 -5.20 3.84 47.92
CA ASP A 8 -4.15 3.09 48.62
C ASP A 8 -4.63 2.48 49.94
N LYS A 9 -5.63 3.12 50.56
CA LYS A 9 -6.22 2.70 51.84
C LYS A 9 -7.39 1.71 51.67
N ARG A 10 -7.76 1.36 50.43
CA ARG A 10 -8.82 0.39 50.15
C ARG A 10 -8.29 -1.04 50.23
N SER A 11 -9.18 -2.01 50.45
CA SER A 11 -8.80 -3.42 50.37
C SER A 11 -8.30 -3.79 48.96
N LYS A 12 -7.41 -4.79 48.86
CA LYS A 12 -6.88 -5.28 47.58
C LYS A 12 -7.99 -5.64 46.58
N LYS A 13 -9.11 -6.19 47.06
CA LYS A 13 -10.29 -6.53 46.23
C LYS A 13 -10.93 -5.27 45.62
N ALA A 14 -11.07 -4.20 46.39
CA ALA A 14 -11.66 -2.94 45.92
C ALA A 14 -10.75 -2.20 44.94
N GLN A 15 -9.44 -2.19 45.18
CA GLN A 15 -8.46 -1.65 44.22
C GLN A 15 -8.50 -2.40 42.89
N LYS A 16 -8.55 -3.74 42.92
CA LYS A 16 -8.64 -4.57 41.72
C LYS A 16 -9.91 -4.25 40.90
N LYS A 17 -11.05 -4.03 41.56
CA LYS A 17 -12.31 -3.64 40.91
C LYS A 17 -12.20 -2.27 40.24
N TYR A 18 -11.55 -1.30 40.88
CA TYR A 18 -11.29 0.02 40.30
C TYR A 18 -10.45 -0.10 39.02
N TYR A 19 -9.27 -0.72 39.10
CA TYR A 19 -8.37 -0.85 37.94
C TYR A 19 -8.91 -1.75 36.81
N ALA A 20 -9.82 -2.68 37.10
CA ALA A 20 -10.42 -3.54 36.08
C ALA A 20 -11.22 -2.76 35.02
N GLY A 21 -11.81 -1.61 35.36
CA GLY A 21 -12.51 -0.75 34.39
C GLY A 21 -11.57 -0.14 33.35
N PHE A 22 -10.40 0.31 33.80
CA PHE A 22 -9.37 0.96 32.97
C PHE A 22 -8.52 -0.03 32.17
N ARG A 23 -8.64 -1.35 32.38
CA ARG A 23 -7.89 -2.32 31.57
C ARG A 23 -8.45 -2.50 30.16
N ARG A 24 -9.74 -2.21 29.97
CA ARG A 24 -10.44 -2.38 28.69
C ARG A 24 -10.50 -1.09 27.86
N THR A 25 -10.16 0.03 28.46
CA THR A 25 -10.25 1.37 27.88
C THR A 25 -8.94 2.09 28.17
N TRP A 26 -8.50 3.00 27.30
CA TRP A 26 -7.31 3.81 27.58
C TRP A 26 -7.71 4.99 28.48
N ASP A 27 -8.28 4.71 29.65
CA ASP A 27 -8.77 5.75 30.57
C ASP A 27 -9.73 6.77 29.91
N GLY A 28 -10.60 6.28 29.03
CA GLY A 28 -11.54 7.13 28.27
C GLY A 28 -10.93 7.89 27.09
N VAL A 29 -9.62 7.76 26.84
CA VAL A 29 -8.97 8.32 25.65
C VAL A 29 -9.16 7.36 24.47
N ASN A 30 -9.90 7.77 23.46
CA ASN A 30 -9.81 7.12 22.17
C ASN A 30 -8.48 7.57 21.54
N PRO A 31 -7.54 6.69 21.16
CA PRO A 31 -6.29 7.12 20.53
C PRO A 31 -6.57 7.63 19.11
N GLU A 32 -7.11 8.84 18.99
CA GLU A 32 -7.25 9.59 17.74
C GLU A 32 -5.89 9.80 17.07
N THR A 33 -4.83 9.89 17.87
CA THR A 33 -3.44 9.98 17.43
C THR A 33 -2.94 8.75 16.67
N ARG A 34 -3.67 7.62 16.69
CA ARG A 34 -3.37 6.44 15.86
C ARG A 34 -4.20 6.35 14.59
N ILE A 35 -5.17 7.24 14.37
CA ILE A 35 -5.98 7.21 13.16
C ILE A 35 -5.15 7.82 12.03
N MET A 36 -4.58 6.96 11.19
CA MET A 36 -3.87 7.37 9.98
C MET A 36 -4.85 8.17 9.09
N PRO A 37 -4.55 9.44 8.74
CA PRO A 37 -5.46 10.28 7.97
C PRO A 37 -5.81 9.69 6.60
N ASN A 38 -4.97 8.80 6.07
CA ASN A 38 -5.24 8.05 4.85
C ASN A 38 -4.88 6.55 5.00
N GLY A 39 -5.64 5.82 5.82
CA GLY A 39 -5.46 4.37 5.97
C GLY A 39 -5.68 3.54 4.69
N LYS A 40 -6.20 4.16 3.62
CA LYS A 40 -6.42 3.55 2.30
C LYS A 40 -5.38 3.98 1.24
N ALA A 41 -4.38 4.78 1.61
CA ALA A 41 -3.35 5.28 0.70
C ALA A 41 -2.60 4.13 0.01
N TYR A 42 -2.25 3.11 0.81
CA TYR A 42 -1.45 1.99 0.36
C TYR A 42 -2.32 0.76 0.19
N ASN A 43 -2.62 0.41 -1.07
CA ASN A 43 -3.33 -0.82 -1.40
C ASN A 43 -2.50 -1.62 -2.40
N ARG A 44 -1.63 -2.46 -1.85
CA ARG A 44 -0.69 -3.30 -2.62
C ARG A 44 -1.38 -4.18 -3.67
N LYS A 45 -2.63 -4.61 -3.46
CA LYS A 45 -3.38 -5.40 -4.45
C LYS A 45 -3.70 -4.55 -5.68
N LYS A 46 -4.22 -3.33 -5.44
CA LYS A 46 -4.54 -2.36 -6.50
C LYS A 46 -3.28 -1.91 -7.25
N ASP A 47 -2.18 -1.68 -6.53
CA ASP A 47 -0.92 -1.23 -7.15
C ASP A 47 -0.29 -2.34 -8.00
N LYS A 48 -0.31 -3.60 -7.54
CA LYS A 48 0.11 -4.74 -8.35
C LYS A 48 -0.75 -4.95 -9.59
N GLU A 49 -2.05 -4.70 -9.50
CA GLU A 49 -2.96 -4.81 -10.65
C GLU A 49 -2.69 -3.72 -11.68
N LYS A 50 -2.44 -2.48 -11.23
CA LYS A 50 -2.03 -1.37 -12.12
C LYS A 50 -0.72 -1.67 -12.83
N LEU A 51 0.28 -2.18 -12.09
CA LEU A 51 1.57 -2.57 -12.66
C LEU A 51 1.38 -3.64 -13.75
N ARG A 52 0.61 -4.69 -13.47
CA ARG A 52 0.28 -5.71 -14.49
C ARG A 52 -0.44 -5.13 -15.72
N LYS A 53 -1.33 -4.16 -15.52
CA LYS A 53 -2.03 -3.45 -16.61
C LYS A 53 -1.14 -2.47 -17.38
N SER A 54 -0.09 -1.92 -16.77
CA SER A 54 0.90 -1.09 -17.47
C SER A 54 1.92 -1.95 -18.20
N ASP A 55 2.29 -3.09 -17.64
CA ASP A 55 3.27 -4.00 -18.22
C ASP A 55 2.73 -4.64 -19.51
N CYS A 56 1.43 -4.96 -19.57
CA CYS A 56 0.82 -5.43 -20.83
C CYS A 56 0.73 -4.36 -21.95
N LEU A 57 0.94 -3.07 -21.63
CA LEU A 57 1.10 -2.00 -22.63
C LEU A 57 2.57 -1.78 -23.02
N SER A 58 3.54 -2.35 -22.29
CA SER A 58 4.98 -2.14 -22.51
C SER A 58 5.71 -3.38 -23.06
N GLU A 59 5.13 -4.58 -22.94
CA GLU A 59 5.74 -5.84 -23.39
C GLU A 59 6.00 -5.92 -24.90
N ASN A 60 5.46 -4.99 -25.69
CA ASN A 60 5.70 -4.92 -27.12
C ASN A 60 6.48 -3.67 -27.57
N GLY A 61 6.89 -2.77 -26.67
CA GLY A 61 7.52 -1.51 -27.08
C GLY A 61 8.90 -1.72 -27.71
N PHE A 62 9.79 -2.44 -27.01
CA PHE A 62 11.18 -2.57 -27.41
C PHE A 62 11.38 -3.57 -28.56
N ALA A 63 10.73 -4.74 -28.48
CA ALA A 63 10.84 -5.77 -29.49
C ALA A 63 10.18 -5.36 -30.81
N VAL A 64 8.99 -4.74 -30.77
CA VAL A 64 8.32 -4.23 -31.98
C VAL A 64 9.10 -3.04 -32.55
N ALA A 65 9.60 -2.11 -31.73
CA ALA A 65 10.44 -1.01 -32.22
C ALA A 65 11.75 -1.51 -32.85
N PHE A 66 12.39 -2.51 -32.24
CA PHE A 66 13.62 -3.11 -32.76
C PHE A 66 13.38 -3.87 -34.07
N PHE A 67 12.33 -4.70 -34.12
CA PHE A 67 11.95 -5.45 -35.33
C PHE A 67 11.54 -4.52 -36.48
N MET A 68 10.71 -3.50 -36.21
CA MET A 68 10.31 -2.50 -37.22
C MET A 68 11.52 -1.71 -37.74
N LYS A 69 12.50 -1.38 -36.89
CA LYS A 69 13.73 -0.69 -37.30
C LYS A 69 14.61 -1.56 -38.21
N ILE A 70 14.76 -2.85 -37.90
CA ILE A 70 15.49 -3.81 -38.74
C ILE A 70 14.77 -4.00 -40.08
N PHE A 71 13.46 -4.22 -40.05
CA PHE A 71 12.63 -4.42 -41.25
C PHE A 71 12.70 -3.21 -42.21
N MET A 72 12.58 -1.98 -41.69
CA MET A 72 12.69 -0.76 -42.49
C MET A 72 14.09 -0.55 -43.08
N LYS A 73 15.16 -0.88 -42.33
CA LYS A 73 16.54 -0.81 -42.82
C LYS A 73 16.78 -1.77 -43.99
N ASN A 74 16.27 -3.00 -43.86
CA ASN A 74 16.46 -4.07 -44.85
C ASN A 74 15.56 -3.93 -46.08
N ARG A 75 14.37 -3.34 -45.95
CA ARG A 75 13.50 -2.99 -47.09
C ARG A 75 14.15 -1.98 -48.04
N SER A 76 14.97 -1.06 -47.53
CA SER A 76 15.72 -0.13 -48.40
C SER A 76 16.77 -0.85 -49.25
N LEU A 77 17.45 -1.86 -48.69
CA LEU A 77 18.56 -2.57 -49.34
C LEU A 77 18.08 -3.53 -50.44
N THR A 78 16.91 -4.16 -50.27
CA THR A 78 16.31 -5.02 -51.30
C THR A 78 15.80 -4.22 -52.51
N SER A 79 15.42 -2.95 -52.31
CA SER A 79 15.07 -2.03 -53.40
C SER A 79 16.29 -1.60 -54.23
N VAL A 80 17.48 -1.49 -53.63
CA VAL A 80 18.70 -1.11 -54.38
C VAL A 80 19.28 -2.31 -55.13
N LEU A 81 19.25 -3.50 -54.53
CA LEU A 81 19.74 -4.74 -55.14
C LEU A 81 18.88 -5.20 -56.33
N SER A 82 17.59 -4.86 -56.36
CA SER A 82 16.71 -5.13 -57.50
C SER A 82 16.88 -4.15 -58.66
N LEU A 83 17.64 -3.06 -58.47
CA LEU A 83 17.96 -2.07 -59.50
C LEU A 83 19.29 -2.34 -60.22
N ILE A 84 20.10 -3.27 -59.69
CA ILE A 84 21.43 -3.65 -60.20
C ILE A 84 21.35 -4.90 -61.10
N LYS A 85 20.14 -5.39 -61.38
CA LYS A 85 19.86 -6.52 -62.28
C LYS A 85 19.24 -6.00 -63.57
#